data_AF-A0A9X4KT72-F1
#
_entry.id   AF-A0A9X4KT72-F1
#
_cell.length_a   1.000
_cell.length_b   1.000
_cell.length_c   1.000
_cell.angle_alpha   90.00
_cell.angle_beta   90.00
_cell.angle_gamma   90.00
#
_symmetry.space_group_name_H-M   'P 1'
#
loop_
_entity.id
_entity.type
_entity.pdbx_description
1 polymer ?
#
loop_
_entity_poly.entity_id
_entity_poly.type
_entity_poly.pdbx_seq_one_letter_code
_entity_poly.pdbx_strand_id
1 'polypeptide(L)'
;MISIYQWEQAGSFAGQNADAVLNDVSEDGLQVATTIPLEKDMFVVIHFQQDTSLPPMTARIIRIERKEGLFHYGCLLSGLALYQRLQLKEYIESHA
;
A
#
# COMPACT_ATOMS: atom_id res chain seq x y z
N MET A 1 -3.77 8.98 0.89
CA MET A 1 -4.90 8.33 0.19
C MET A 1 -4.33 7.16 -0.59
N ILE A 2 -4.93 5.97 -0.55
CA ILE A 2 -4.48 4.89 -1.43
C ILE A 2 -5.45 4.73 -2.61
N SER A 3 -4.91 4.42 -3.77
CA SER A 3 -5.67 4.00 -4.94
C SER A 3 -5.49 2.51 -5.11
N ILE A 4 -6.59 1.79 -5.21
CA ILE A 4 -6.61 0.34 -5.31
C ILE A 4 -6.99 0.00 -6.74
N TYR A 5 -6.19 -0.81 -7.42
CA TYR A 5 -6.46 -1.24 -8.77
C TYR A 5 -6.81 -2.73 -8.79
N GLN A 6 -8.03 -3.02 -9.25
CA GLN A 6 -8.45 -4.37 -9.55
C GLN A 6 -8.20 -4.68 -11.03
N TRP A 7 -7.56 -5.82 -11.27
CA TRP A 7 -7.50 -6.39 -12.61
C TRP A 7 -8.87 -6.97 -12.94
N GLU A 8 -9.59 -6.29 -13.84
CA GLU A 8 -10.77 -6.86 -14.49
C GLU A 8 -10.33 -7.44 -15.85
N GLN A 9 -10.90 -8.58 -16.23
CA GLN A 9 -10.57 -9.22 -17.51
C GLN A 9 -10.75 -8.23 -18.69
N ALA A 10 -10.00 -8.47 -19.78
CA ALA A 10 -9.97 -7.66 -21.01
C ALA A 10 -9.30 -6.28 -20.91
N GLY A 11 -8.35 -6.11 -19.97
CA GLY A 11 -7.50 -4.91 -19.92
C GLY A 11 -8.20 -3.67 -19.35
N SER A 12 -9.33 -3.87 -18.67
CA SER A 12 -10.00 -2.83 -17.90
C SER A 12 -9.42 -2.79 -16.48
N PHE A 13 -9.06 -1.60 -16.01
CA PHE A 13 -8.67 -1.35 -14.64
C PHE A 13 -9.80 -0.61 -13.93
N ALA A 14 -10.42 -1.25 -12.95
CA ALA A 14 -11.31 -0.56 -12.01
C ALA A 14 -10.45 -0.03 -10.85
N GLY A 15 -10.30 1.29 -10.80
CA GLY A 15 -9.61 1.99 -9.72
C GLY A 15 -10.61 2.57 -8.74
N GLN A 16 -10.43 2.30 -7.44
CA GLN A 16 -11.14 3.02 -6.39
C GLN A 16 -10.17 3.62 -5.39
N ASN A 17 -10.49 4.83 -4.90
CA ASN A 17 -9.74 5.44 -3.82
C ASN A 17 -10.27 4.95 -2.48
N ALA A 18 -9.35 4.77 -1.54
CA ALA A 18 -9.66 4.30 -0.21
C ALA A 18 -8.75 4.96 0.82
N ASP A 19 -9.28 5.05 2.03
CA ASP A 19 -8.47 5.32 3.19
C ASP A 19 -7.78 4.04 3.64
N ALA A 20 -6.50 4.17 3.95
CA ALA A 20 -5.70 3.11 4.50
C ALA A 20 -4.58 3.68 5.37
N VAL A 21 -4.14 2.86 6.31
CA VAL A 21 -3.02 3.14 7.20
C VAL A 21 -1.84 2.29 6.76
N LEU A 22 -0.65 2.88 6.76
CA LEU A 22 0.60 2.17 6.57
C LEU A 22 1.17 1.87 7.95
N ASN A 23 1.32 0.58 8.29
CA ASN A 23 1.68 0.19 9.66
C ASN A 23 3.15 -0.20 9.83
N ASP A 24 3.79 -0.69 8.77
CA ASP A 24 5.15 -1.22 8.85
C ASP A 24 5.79 -1.28 7.46
N VAL A 25 7.11 -1.15 7.41
CA VAL A 25 7.92 -1.29 6.19
C VAL A 25 9.18 -2.10 6.47
N SER A 26 9.49 -3.06 5.61
CA SER A 26 10.71 -3.87 5.64
C SER A 26 11.54 -3.68 4.37
N GLU A 27 12.50 -4.59 4.10
CA GLU A 27 13.35 -4.52 2.92
C GLU A 27 12.59 -4.68 1.61
N ASP A 28 11.53 -5.48 1.55
CA ASP A 28 10.66 -5.54 0.36
C ASP A 28 9.18 -5.49 0.73
N GLY A 29 8.87 -5.41 2.02
CA GLY A 29 7.52 -5.49 2.55
C GLY A 29 6.95 -4.13 2.93
N LEU A 30 5.65 -3.99 2.78
CA LEU A 30 4.83 -2.92 3.36
C LEU A 30 3.57 -3.54 3.94
N GLN A 31 3.15 -3.11 5.12
CA GLN A 31 1.84 -3.44 5.65
C GLN A 31 0.85 -2.30 5.41
N VAL A 32 -0.26 -2.61 4.74
CA VAL A 32 -1.37 -1.68 4.50
C VAL A 32 -2.61 -2.19 5.21
N ALA A 33 -3.27 -1.35 6.01
CA ALA A 33 -4.53 -1.69 6.68
C ALA A 33 -5.69 -0.86 6.13
N THR A 34 -6.80 -1.51 5.76
CA THR A 34 -8.04 -0.84 5.32
C THR A 34 -9.28 -1.69 5.61
N THR A 35 -10.47 -1.10 5.55
CA THR A 35 -11.76 -1.80 5.66
C THR A 35 -12.17 -2.49 4.37
N ILE A 36 -11.52 -2.16 3.25
CA ILE A 36 -11.88 -2.69 1.93
C ILE A 36 -11.37 -4.13 1.78
N PRO A 37 -12.23 -5.09 1.37
CA PRO A 37 -11.81 -6.45 1.06
C PRO A 37 -11.09 -6.50 -0.28
N LEU A 38 -9.79 -6.78 -0.25
CA LEU A 38 -8.92 -6.93 -1.41
C LEU A 38 -8.41 -8.37 -1.49
N GLU A 39 -7.91 -8.74 -2.65
CA GLU A 39 -7.43 -10.09 -2.95
C GLU A 39 -5.92 -10.11 -3.19
N LYS A 40 -5.34 -11.31 -3.09
CA LYS A 40 -3.93 -11.52 -3.45
C LYS A 40 -3.72 -11.19 -4.92
N ASP A 41 -2.50 -10.78 -5.24
CA ASP A 41 -2.07 -10.36 -6.57
C ASP A 41 -2.75 -9.10 -7.14
N MET A 42 -3.63 -8.45 -6.37
CA MET A 42 -4.03 -7.07 -6.64
C MET A 42 -2.87 -6.11 -6.36
N PHE A 43 -2.91 -4.96 -7.04
CA PHE A 43 -1.94 -3.89 -6.87
C PHE A 43 -2.60 -2.70 -6.16
N VAL A 44 -1.87 -2.14 -5.20
CA VAL A 44 -2.22 -0.88 -4.54
C VAL A 44 -1.20 0.17 -4.94
N VAL A 45 -1.67 1.37 -5.27
CA VAL A 45 -0.83 2.55 -5.49
C VAL A 45 -1.08 3.51 -4.34
N ILE A 46 -0.02 3.84 -3.63
CA ILE A 46 -0.07 4.66 -2.44
C ILE A 46 0.28 6.09 -2.85
N HIS A 47 -0.67 7.00 -2.65
CA HIS A 47 -0.46 8.44 -2.83
C HIS A 47 -0.29 9.09 -1.46
N PHE A 48 0.93 9.56 -1.20
CA PHE A 48 1.25 10.28 0.02
C PHE A 48 0.64 11.68 -0.02
N GLN A 49 0.34 12.26 1.14
CA GLN A 49 -0.19 13.61 1.20
C GLN A 49 0.82 14.63 0.69
N GLN A 50 0.31 15.79 0.25
CA GLN A 50 1.13 16.92 -0.16
C GLN A 50 2.05 17.30 1.02
N ASP A 51 3.32 17.60 0.73
CA ASP A 51 4.45 17.87 1.64
C ASP A 51 5.43 16.72 1.93
N THR A 52 5.17 15.51 1.41
CA THR A 52 6.21 14.45 1.40
C THR A 52 6.98 14.45 0.07
N SER A 53 8.28 14.15 0.10
CA SER A 53 9.06 13.91 -1.13
C SER A 53 8.92 12.48 -1.66
N LEU A 54 7.99 11.70 -1.09
CA LEU A 54 7.78 10.31 -1.46
C LEU A 54 7.02 10.25 -2.80
N PRO A 55 7.55 9.55 -3.81
CA PRO A 55 6.78 9.32 -5.03
C PRO A 55 5.60 8.38 -4.73
N PRO A 56 4.57 8.35 -5.60
CA PRO A 56 3.59 7.28 -5.55
C PRO A 56 4.28 5.91 -5.62
N MET A 57 3.82 4.97 -4.78
CA MET A 57 4.42 3.64 -4.68
C MET A 57 3.41 2.56 -5.04
N THR A 58 3.83 1.65 -5.90
CA THR A 58 3.03 0.47 -6.25
C THR A 58 3.48 -0.72 -5.42
N ALA A 59 2.52 -1.42 -4.82
CA ALA A 59 2.78 -2.63 -4.07
C ALA A 59 1.79 -3.73 -4.46
N ARG A 60 2.25 -4.99 -4.48
CA ARG A 60 1.41 -6.16 -4.77
C ARG A 60 1.04 -6.89 -3.50
N ILE A 61 -0.23 -7.20 -3.31
CA ILE A 61 -0.73 -7.93 -2.15
C ILE A 61 -0.28 -9.39 -2.23
N ILE A 62 0.44 -9.88 -1.21
CA ILE A 62 0.87 -11.28 -1.11
C ILE A 62 0.30 -12.01 0.10
N ARG A 63 -0.10 -11.27 1.13
CA ARG A 63 -0.65 -11.80 2.37
C ARG A 63 -1.84 -10.95 2.82
N ILE A 64 -2.83 -11.61 3.40
CA ILE A 64 -4.03 -10.98 3.94
C ILE A 64 -4.27 -11.56 5.33
N GLU A 65 -4.38 -10.70 6.32
CA GLU A 65 -4.75 -11.04 7.69
C GLU A 65 -5.95 -10.19 8.09
N ARG A 66 -6.94 -10.77 8.78
CA ARG A 66 -8.08 -10.01 9.33
C ARG A 66 -7.88 -9.86 10.83
N LYS A 67 -7.90 -8.61 11.32
CA LYS A 67 -7.75 -8.29 12.73
C LYS A 67 -8.60 -7.06 13.05
N GLU A 68 -9.33 -7.10 14.16
CA GLU A 68 -10.07 -5.92 14.69
C GLU A 68 -11.01 -5.23 13.68
N GLY A 69 -11.61 -5.99 12.76
CA GLY A 69 -12.51 -5.44 11.73
C GLY A 69 -11.81 -4.79 10.54
N LEU A 70 -10.47 -4.80 10.51
CA LEU A 70 -9.65 -4.36 9.40
C LEU A 70 -9.02 -5.54 8.66
N PHE A 71 -8.69 -5.28 7.40
CA PHE A 71 -7.83 -6.14 6.61
C PHE A 71 -6.42 -5.60 6.61
N HIS A 72 -5.47 -6.41 7.02
CA HIS A 72 -4.03 -6.14 7.01
C HIS A 72 -3.40 -6.86 5.83
N TYR A 73 -2.96 -6.09 4.85
CA TYR A 73 -2.31 -6.57 3.64
C TYR A 73 -0.80 -6.51 3.80
N GLY A 74 -0.15 -7.66 3.70
CA GLY A 74 1.28 -7.72 3.47
C GLY A 74 1.53 -7.57 1.97
N CYS A 75 2.21 -6.50 1.59
CA CYS A 75 2.47 -6.15 0.21
C CYS A 75 3.97 -6.22 -0.10
N LEU A 76 4.31 -6.66 -1.31
CA LEU A 76 5.64 -6.49 -1.87
C LEU A 76 5.75 -5.13 -2.54
N LEU A 77 6.70 -4.31 -2.08
CA LEU A 77 7.12 -3.08 -2.74
C LEU A 77 8.13 -3.42 -3.85
N SER A 78 7.91 -2.91 -5.05
CA SER A 78 8.85 -3.09 -6.14
C SER A 78 9.87 -1.95 -6.19
N GLY A 79 11.16 -2.27 -6.05
CA GLY A 79 12.27 -1.44 -6.55
C GLY A 79 12.47 -0.10 -5.83
N LEU A 80 12.25 -0.04 -4.52
CA LEU A 80 12.42 1.20 -3.76
C LEU A 80 13.91 1.46 -3.48
N ALA A 81 14.41 2.64 -3.88
CA ALA A 81 15.77 3.06 -3.54
C ALA A 81 15.93 3.20 -2.02
N LEU A 82 17.13 2.94 -1.49
CA LEU A 82 17.39 2.97 -0.04
C LEU A 82 16.94 4.29 0.61
N TYR A 83 17.22 5.43 -0.04
CA TYR A 83 16.82 6.74 0.46
C TYR A 83 15.29 6.87 0.60
N GLN A 84 14.53 6.47 -0.43
CA GLN A 84 13.06 6.49 -0.40
C GLN A 84 12.49 5.56 0.68
N ARG A 85 13.20 4.46 0.99
CA ARG A 85 12.82 3.55 2.07
C ARG A 85 12.96 4.19 3.44
N LEU A 86 14.05 4.91 3.67
CA LEU A 86 14.25 5.65 4.92
C LEU A 86 13.15 6.70 5.10
N GLN A 87 12.85 7.46 4.04
CA GLN A 87 11.76 8.43 4.06
C GLN A 87 10.38 7.79 4.29
N LEU A 88 10.13 6.62 3.70
CA LEU A 88 8.88 5.88 3.92
C LEU A 88 8.76 5.42 5.36
N LYS A 89 9.87 4.95 5.96
CA LYS A 89 9.91 4.57 7.36
C LYS A 89 9.60 5.77 8.27
N GLU A 90 10.25 6.91 8.04
CA GLU A 90 9.99 8.16 8.77
C GLU A 90 8.54 8.64 8.60
N TYR A 91 7.98 8.50 7.39
CA TYR A 91 6.58 8.83 7.13
C TYR A 91 5.64 7.93 7.94
N ILE A 92 5.88 6.62 7.98
CA ILE A 92 5.07 5.68 8.76
C ILE A 92 5.18 6.01 10.25
N GLU A 93 6.39 6.22 10.77
CA GLU A 93 6.61 6.54 12.19
C GLU A 93 5.96 7.86 12.62
N SER A 94 5.83 8.83 11.72
CA SER A 94 5.16 10.12 11.99
C SER A 94 3.63 10.08 11.88
N HIS A 95 3.06 9.00 11.34
CA HIS A 95 1.63 8.87 11.05
C HIS A 95 0.99 7.56 11.59
N ALA A 96 1.73 6.76 12.35
CA ALA A 96 1.26 5.55 13.05
C ALA A 96 0.79 5.89 14.48
#